data_AF-A0A0R1R752-F1
#
_entry.id   AF-A0A0R1R752-F1
#
_cell.length_a   1.000
_cell.length_b   1.000
_cell.length_c   1.000
_cell.angle_alpha   90.00
_cell.angle_beta   90.00
_cell.angle_gamma   90.00
#
_symmetry.space_group_name_H-M   'P 1'
#
loop_
_entity.id
_entity.type
_entity.pdbx_description
1 polymer ?
#
loop_
_entity_poly.entity_id
_entity_poly.type
_entity_poly.pdbx_seq_one_letter_code
_entity_poly.pdbx_strand_id
1 'polypeptide(L)'
;MKTTYDEIIKQSCDKLAQTMSDMTYCYEETNVPKKHYKKLLSKSIEEVYADSVSLEMTNNYYKMLSSLNKGNRKWFVEAMLYVELGTAPDKAGAEVNGKVSRMADAIMAQKASMIDPKILDAMAPTPTR
;
A
#
# COMPACT_ATOMS: atom_id res chain seq x y z
N MET A 1 -35.33 12.86 9.82
CA MET A 1 -36.10 11.59 9.84
C MET A 1 -35.09 10.46 9.82
N LYS A 2 -35.11 9.54 10.79
CA LYS A 2 -34.22 8.37 10.79
C LYS A 2 -34.74 7.35 9.77
N THR A 3 -33.84 6.74 9.02
CA THR A 3 -34.17 5.71 8.03
C THR A 3 -33.84 4.31 8.56
N THR A 4 -34.44 3.28 8.00
CA THR A 4 -34.10 1.87 8.29
C THR A 4 -32.62 1.59 8.01
N TYR A 5 -32.06 2.25 6.99
CA TYR A 5 -30.63 2.20 6.69
C TYR A 5 -29.77 2.66 7.87
N ASP A 6 -30.12 3.77 8.52
CA ASP A 6 -29.37 4.33 9.66
C ASP A 6 -29.34 3.40 10.89
N GLU A 7 -30.33 2.51 11.01
CA GLU A 7 -30.37 1.49 12.06
C GLU A 7 -29.59 0.24 11.67
N ILE A 8 -29.69 -0.20 10.42
CA ILE A 8 -29.01 -1.38 9.87
C ILE A 8 -27.48 -1.24 9.98
N ILE A 9 -26.92 -0.07 9.63
CA ILE A 9 -25.47 0.14 9.65
C ILE A 9 -24.83 0.03 11.05
N LYS A 10 -25.64 0.07 12.11
CA LYS A 10 -25.17 -0.02 13.51
C LYS A 10 -25.31 -1.43 14.10
N GLN A 11 -25.89 -2.37 13.36
CA GLN A 11 -26.13 -3.72 13.85
C GLN A 11 -24.85 -4.56 13.85
N SER A 12 -24.72 -5.47 14.81
CA SER A 12 -23.70 -6.52 14.75
C SER A 12 -23.99 -7.49 13.61
N CYS A 13 -22.97 -8.21 13.13
CA CYS A 13 -23.14 -9.23 12.08
C CYS A 13 -24.27 -10.24 12.38
N ASP A 14 -24.43 -10.63 13.65
CA ASP A 14 -25.47 -11.55 14.07
C ASP A 14 -26.88 -10.94 14.00
N LYS A 15 -27.02 -9.66 14.37
CA LYS A 15 -28.29 -8.92 14.26
C LYS A 15 -28.64 -8.64 12.81
N LEU A 16 -27.66 -8.22 12.01
CA LEU A 16 -27.83 -7.96 10.58
C LEU A 16 -28.25 -9.22 9.82
N ALA A 17 -27.64 -10.38 10.13
CA ALA A 17 -28.03 -11.65 9.53
C ALA A 17 -29.51 -12.01 9.82
N GLN A 18 -30.02 -11.67 11.00
CA GLN A 18 -31.43 -11.85 11.34
C GLN A 18 -32.30 -10.86 10.57
N THR A 19 -31.94 -9.56 10.57
CA THR A 19 -32.70 -8.54 9.82
C THR A 19 -32.78 -8.85 8.33
N MET A 20 -31.72 -9.37 7.71
CA MET A 20 -31.75 -9.81 6.31
C MET A 20 -32.68 -11.01 6.08
N SER A 21 -32.69 -11.96 7.02
CA SER A 21 -33.63 -13.10 7.01
C SER A 21 -35.08 -12.60 7.07
N ASP A 22 -35.37 -11.68 7.98
CA ASP A 22 -36.72 -11.14 8.19
C ASP A 22 -37.17 -10.30 6.97
N MET A 23 -36.28 -9.47 6.43
CA MET A 23 -36.56 -8.69 5.22
C MET A 23 -36.80 -9.57 3.99
N THR A 24 -36.08 -10.69 3.89
CA THR A 24 -36.24 -11.64 2.79
C THR A 24 -37.55 -12.41 2.93
N TYR A 25 -37.96 -12.72 4.16
CA TYR A 25 -39.27 -13.29 4.42
C TYR A 25 -40.41 -12.34 4.00
N CYS A 26 -40.25 -11.03 4.20
CA CYS A 26 -41.22 -10.04 3.71
C CYS A 26 -41.36 -10.04 2.17
N TYR A 27 -40.40 -10.61 1.44
CA TYR A 27 -40.49 -10.82 0.00
C TYR A 27 -41.04 -12.23 -0.28
N GLU A 28 -42.34 -12.31 -0.58
CA GLU A 28 -43.00 -13.55 -1.02
C GLU A 28 -42.84 -14.73 -0.03
N GLU A 29 -42.73 -14.44 1.28
CA GLU A 29 -42.52 -15.46 2.33
C GLU A 29 -41.25 -16.31 2.10
N THR A 30 -40.25 -15.74 1.39
CA THR A 30 -39.02 -16.45 1.06
C THR A 30 -38.22 -16.74 2.33
N ASN A 31 -38.06 -18.01 2.66
CA ASN A 31 -37.36 -18.42 3.88
C ASN A 31 -35.88 -18.71 3.60
N VAL A 32 -35.02 -17.75 3.90
CA VAL A 32 -33.56 -17.93 3.90
C VAL A 32 -33.04 -17.90 5.33
N PRO A 33 -32.50 -19.01 5.88
CA PRO A 33 -32.09 -19.06 7.28
C PRO A 33 -30.98 -18.06 7.62
N LYS A 34 -31.06 -17.43 8.80
CA LYS A 34 -30.01 -16.56 9.39
C LYS A 34 -28.58 -17.10 9.20
N LYS A 35 -28.39 -18.42 9.34
CA LYS A 35 -27.07 -19.08 9.19
C LYS A 35 -26.45 -18.82 7.81
N HIS A 36 -27.25 -18.74 6.75
CA HIS A 36 -26.78 -18.42 5.40
C HIS A 36 -26.19 -17.01 5.35
N TYR A 37 -26.96 -16.01 5.77
CA TYR A 37 -26.49 -14.62 5.80
C TYR A 37 -25.32 -14.43 6.75
N LYS A 38 -25.34 -15.04 7.94
CA LYS A 38 -24.22 -14.99 8.87
C LYS A 38 -22.94 -15.53 8.24
N LYS A 39 -23.02 -16.63 7.48
CA LYS A 39 -21.87 -17.16 6.74
C LYS A 39 -21.36 -16.19 5.68
N LEU A 40 -22.25 -15.51 4.95
CA LEU A 40 -21.87 -14.50 3.95
C LEU A 40 -21.25 -13.25 4.59
N LEU A 41 -21.86 -12.72 5.64
CA LEU A 41 -21.42 -11.54 6.37
C LEU A 41 -20.12 -11.78 7.17
N SER A 42 -19.84 -13.03 7.54
CA SER A 42 -18.62 -13.43 8.26
C SER A 42 -17.49 -13.87 7.33
N LYS A 43 -17.66 -13.85 6.01
CA LYS A 43 -16.55 -14.06 5.08
C LYS A 43 -15.57 -12.90 5.25
N SER A 44 -14.32 -13.20 5.54
CA SER A 44 -13.24 -12.22 5.48
C SER A 44 -13.11 -11.71 4.03
N ILE A 45 -13.01 -10.40 3.85
CA ILE A 45 -12.79 -9.77 2.53
C ILE A 45 -11.29 -9.85 2.18
N GLU A 46 -10.65 -11.00 2.38
CA GLU A 46 -9.19 -11.09 2.24
C GLU A 46 -8.72 -11.09 0.78
N GLU A 47 -9.54 -11.55 -0.16
CA GLU A 47 -9.14 -11.65 -1.59
C GLU A 47 -9.25 -10.33 -2.39
N VAL A 48 -9.98 -9.31 -1.92
CA VAL A 48 -10.08 -8.00 -2.61
C VAL A 48 -9.13 -6.95 -1.97
N TYR A 49 -8.62 -7.24 -0.78
CA TYR A 49 -7.78 -6.30 -0.02
C TYR A 49 -6.27 -6.47 -0.25
N ALA A 50 -5.77 -7.62 -0.71
CA ALA A 50 -4.32 -7.82 -0.83
C ALA A 50 -3.66 -6.83 -1.81
N ASP A 51 -4.27 -6.61 -2.98
CA ASP A 51 -3.73 -5.70 -4.01
C ASP A 51 -3.94 -4.23 -3.66
N SER A 52 -5.07 -3.89 -3.01
CA SER A 52 -5.35 -2.52 -2.59
C SER A 52 -4.51 -2.10 -1.37
N VAL A 53 -4.29 -3.01 -0.41
CA VAL A 53 -3.42 -2.78 0.75
C VAL A 53 -1.95 -2.71 0.33
N SER A 54 -1.49 -3.56 -0.59
CA SER A 54 -0.10 -3.51 -1.06
C SER A 54 0.22 -2.19 -1.79
N LEU A 55 -0.70 -1.68 -2.60
CA LEU A 55 -0.58 -0.36 -3.22
C LEU A 55 -0.64 0.78 -2.20
N GLU A 56 -1.54 0.71 -1.22
CA GLU A 56 -1.64 1.72 -0.16
C GLU A 56 -0.36 1.79 0.69
N MET A 57 0.18 0.63 1.08
CA MET A 57 1.45 0.55 1.80
C MET A 57 2.60 1.10 0.98
N THR A 58 2.67 0.73 -0.31
CA THR A 58 3.68 1.26 -1.24
C THR A 58 3.57 2.79 -1.37
N ASN A 59 2.35 3.32 -1.44
CA ASN A 59 2.10 4.76 -1.49
C ASN A 59 2.53 5.47 -0.19
N ASN A 60 2.36 4.83 0.97
CA ASN A 60 2.82 5.36 2.24
C ASN A 60 4.35 5.44 2.30
N TYR A 61 5.06 4.38 1.88
CA TYR A 61 6.52 4.41 1.72
C TYR A 61 6.97 5.50 0.75
N TYR A 62 6.29 5.62 -0.40
CA TYR A 62 6.58 6.67 -1.37
C TYR A 62 6.45 8.08 -0.76
N LYS A 63 5.38 8.38 -0.04
CA LYS A 63 5.19 9.68 0.60
C LYS A 63 6.32 9.99 1.60
N MET A 64 6.70 9.01 2.41
CA MET A 64 7.80 9.14 3.36
C MET A 64 9.14 9.41 2.64
N LEU A 65 9.50 8.57 1.68
CA LEU A 65 10.75 8.70 0.90
C LEU A 65 10.79 10.01 0.10
N SER A 66 9.67 10.41 -0.50
CA SER A 66 9.54 11.67 -1.24
C SER A 66 9.75 12.88 -0.33
N SER A 67 9.24 12.84 0.91
CA SER A 67 9.49 13.88 1.92
C SER A 67 10.97 13.97 2.29
N LEU A 68 11.63 12.84 2.55
CA LEU A 68 13.07 12.79 2.86
C LEU A 68 13.93 13.34 1.70
N ASN A 69 13.61 12.93 0.47
CA ASN A 69 14.30 13.37 -0.74
C ASN A 69 14.18 14.89 -0.98
N LYS A 70 13.02 15.49 -0.68
CA LYS A 70 12.82 16.95 -0.75
C LYS A 70 13.59 17.70 0.32
N GLY A 71 13.77 17.11 1.50
CA GLY A 71 14.50 17.72 2.61
C GLY A 71 16.00 17.84 2.33
N ASN A 72 16.68 16.69 2.22
CA ASN A 72 18.10 16.65 1.87
C ASN A 72 18.37 15.52 0.88
N ARG A 73 18.42 15.89 -0.40
CA ARG A 73 18.63 14.95 -1.51
C ARG A 73 19.93 14.17 -1.39
N LYS A 74 21.04 14.80 -0.93
CA LYS A 74 22.33 14.10 -0.82
C LYS A 74 22.26 13.00 0.23
N TRP A 75 21.75 13.30 1.42
CA TRP A 75 21.60 12.29 2.48
C TRP A 75 20.60 11.20 2.11
N PHE A 76 19.53 11.55 1.40
CA PHE A 76 18.61 10.56 0.87
C PHE A 76 19.32 9.57 -0.08
N VAL A 77 20.13 10.08 -1.02
CA VAL A 77 20.90 9.24 -1.96
C VAL A 77 21.94 8.39 -1.22
N GLU A 78 22.69 8.96 -0.27
CA GLU A 78 23.64 8.20 0.55
C GLU A 78 22.95 7.08 1.31
N ALA A 79 21.81 7.35 1.96
CA ALA A 79 21.02 6.35 2.68
C ALA A 79 20.51 5.23 1.76
N MET A 80 20.01 5.57 0.57
CA MET A 80 19.57 4.57 -0.42
C MET A 80 20.73 3.64 -0.84
N LEU A 81 21.93 4.19 -1.07
CA LEU A 81 23.11 3.40 -1.41
C LEU A 81 23.52 2.44 -0.28
N TYR A 82 23.45 2.88 0.99
CA TYR A 82 23.72 2.00 2.13
C TYR A 82 22.70 0.86 2.26
N VAL A 83 21.41 1.14 1.99
CA VAL A 83 20.35 0.13 1.96
C VAL A 83 20.63 -0.93 0.90
N GLU A 84 20.98 -0.52 -0.33
CA GLU A 84 21.31 -1.45 -1.42
C GLU A 84 22.58 -2.27 -1.15
N LEU A 85 23.57 -1.67 -0.47
CA LEU A 85 24.77 -2.39 -0.03
C LEU A 85 24.52 -3.34 1.15
N GLY A 86 23.34 -3.28 1.79
CA GLY A 86 23.01 -4.11 2.95
C GLY A 86 23.85 -3.80 4.19
N THR A 87 24.45 -2.61 4.28
CA THR A 87 25.32 -2.22 5.40
C THR A 87 24.99 -0.84 5.93
N ALA A 88 25.03 -0.70 7.25
CA ALA A 88 24.85 0.58 7.90
C ALA A 88 26.13 1.45 7.81
N PRO A 89 26.03 2.79 7.81
CA PRO A 89 27.17 3.70 7.67
C PRO A 89 28.25 3.55 8.76
N ASP A 90 27.83 3.20 9.98
CA ASP A 90 28.69 2.97 11.14
C ASP A 90 29.47 1.65 11.06
N LYS A 91 29.03 0.71 10.20
CA LYS A 91 29.64 -0.61 10.00
C LYS A 91 30.45 -0.74 8.71
N ALA A 92 30.23 0.15 7.75
CA ALA A 92 30.79 0.04 6.40
C ALA A 92 32.29 0.40 6.31
N GLY A 93 32.82 1.16 7.28
CA GLY A 93 34.22 1.57 7.31
C GLY A 93 34.55 2.73 6.34
N ALA A 94 35.72 3.34 6.53
CA ALA A 94 36.08 4.60 5.86
C ALA A 94 36.14 4.50 4.32
N GLU A 95 36.59 3.36 3.79
CA GLU A 95 36.68 3.16 2.34
C GLU A 95 35.29 3.14 1.68
N VAL A 96 34.36 2.34 2.21
CA VAL A 96 33.00 2.24 1.66
C VAL A 96 32.27 3.57 1.83
N ASN A 97 32.40 4.21 2.98
CA ASN A 97 31.80 5.53 3.24
C ASN A 97 32.31 6.58 2.23
N GLY A 98 33.60 6.55 1.91
CA GLY A 98 34.19 7.42 0.88
C GLY A 98 33.64 7.14 -0.52
N LYS A 99 33.42 5.87 -0.89
CA LYS A 99 32.81 5.49 -2.17
C LYS A 99 31.35 5.93 -2.27
N VAL A 100 30.56 5.73 -1.22
CA VAL A 100 29.15 6.14 -1.15
C VAL A 100 29.02 7.65 -1.32
N SER A 101 29.81 8.44 -0.60
CA SER A 101 29.71 9.91 -0.70
C SER A 101 30.10 10.44 -2.09
N ARG A 102 31.16 9.88 -2.71
CA ARG A 102 31.55 10.22 -4.08
C ARG A 102 30.47 9.89 -5.11
N MET A 103 29.82 8.73 -4.95
CA MET A 103 28.72 8.33 -5.84
C MET A 103 27.52 9.25 -5.66
N ALA A 104 27.16 9.57 -4.42
CA ALA A 104 26.09 10.52 -4.13
C ALA A 104 26.37 11.90 -4.77
N ASP A 105 27.60 12.41 -4.68
CA ASP A 105 28.00 13.65 -5.36
C ASP A 105 27.88 13.55 -6.89
N ALA A 106 28.25 12.42 -7.49
CA ALA A 106 28.09 12.19 -8.93
C ALA A 106 26.61 12.19 -9.35
N ILE A 107 25.72 11.55 -8.58
CA ILE A 107 24.27 11.55 -8.81
C ILE A 107 23.68 12.95 -8.62
N MET A 108 24.14 13.70 -7.61
CA MET A 108 23.74 15.08 -7.38
C MET A 108 24.12 15.98 -8.55
N ALA A 109 25.31 15.78 -9.10
CA ALA A 109 25.81 16.47 -10.30
C ALA A 109 25.22 15.93 -11.62
N GLN A 110 24.27 14.99 -11.57
CA GLN A 110 23.66 14.34 -12.75
C GLN A 110 24.67 13.62 -13.66
N LYS A 111 25.84 13.28 -13.14
CA LYS A 111 26.88 12.50 -13.85
C LYS A 111 26.66 11.00 -13.76
N ALA A 112 25.74 10.57 -12.90
CA ALA A 112 25.30 9.19 -12.71
C ALA A 112 23.80 9.15 -12.42
N SER A 113 23.15 8.04 -12.77
CA SER A 113 21.76 7.75 -12.39
C SER A 113 21.73 6.88 -11.15
N MET A 114 20.73 7.09 -10.29
CA MET A 114 20.49 6.25 -9.12
C MET A 114 19.88 4.89 -9.49
N ILE A 115 19.12 4.84 -10.58
CA ILE A 115 18.49 3.63 -11.11
C ILE A 115 19.13 3.30 -12.46
N ASP A 116 19.40 2.01 -12.70
CA ASP A 116 19.92 1.55 -14.00
C ASP A 116 18.99 2.03 -15.13
N PRO A 117 19.53 2.69 -16.17
CA PRO A 117 18.73 3.18 -17.30
C PRO A 117 17.84 2.11 -17.93
N LYS A 118 18.27 0.84 -17.98
CA LYS A 118 17.48 -0.26 -18.54
C LYS A 118 16.21 -0.54 -17.74
N ILE A 119 16.26 -0.34 -16.42
CA ILE A 119 15.09 -0.48 -15.55
C ILE A 119 14.11 0.67 -15.81
N LEU A 120 14.64 1.90 -15.96
CA LEU A 120 13.82 3.07 -16.30
C LEU A 120 13.12 2.90 -17.66
N ASP A 121 13.85 2.41 -18.67
CA ASP A 121 13.31 2.17 -20.00
C ASP A 121 12.19 1.12 -19.98
N ALA A 122 12.32 0.07 -19.16
CA ALA A 122 11.30 -0.97 -19.00
C ALA A 122 10.01 -0.47 -18.31
N MET A 123 10.10 0.63 -17.54
CA MET A 123 8.96 1.25 -16.84
C MET A 123 8.33 2.40 -17.63
N ALA A 124 8.91 2.80 -18.77
CA ALA A 124 8.38 3.86 -19.58
C ALA A 124 6.98 3.49 -20.12
N PRO A 125 5.99 4.40 -20.05
CA PRO A 125 4.66 4.13 -20.57
C PRO A 125 4.74 3.85 -22.06
N THR A 126 4.05 2.80 -22.51
CA THR A 126 3.98 2.49 -23.94
C THR A 126 3.23 3.63 -24.65
N PRO A 127 3.78 4.22 -25.72
CA PRO A 127 3.10 5.30 -26.41
C PRO A 127 1.76 4.81 -26.95
N THR A 128 0.67 5.41 -26.47
CA THR A 128 -0.68 5.21 -27.02
C THR A 128 -0.70 5.77 -28.45
N ARG A 129 -1.01 4.91 -29.42
CA ARG A 129 -1.27 5.29 -30.82
C ARG A 129 -2.54 6.10 -30.96
#